data_AF-A0A967JTA5-F1
#
_entry.id   AF-A0A967JTA5-F1
#
_cell.length_a   1.000
_cell.length_b   1.000
_cell.length_c   1.000
_cell.angle_alpha   90.00
_cell.angle_beta   90.00
_cell.angle_gamma   90.00
#
_symmetry.space_group_name_H-M   'P 1'
#
loop_
_entity.id
_entity.type
_entity.pdbx_description
1 polymer ?
#
loop_
_entity_poly.entity_id
_entity_poly.type
_entity_poly.pdbx_seq_one_letter_code
_entity_poly.pdbx_strand_id
1 'polypeptide(L)'
;MLGPEAVQVYLVDEVQRVYRSQGVNINDRHIEVIVRQMMRKVRIEDAGDSDLLPSELVDRWTFEEMNARLIAEGGGPAVGVPVLLGVTKSSLST
;
A
#
# COMPACT_ATOMS: atom_id res chain seq x y z
N MET A 1 15.81 5.69 -4.39
CA MET A 1 14.54 5.07 -4.83
C MET A 1 13.45 6.10 -4.68
N LEU A 2 12.56 6.22 -5.67
CA LEU A 2 11.35 7.03 -5.53
C LEU A 2 10.35 6.27 -4.62
N GLY A 3 9.71 6.97 -3.68
CA GLY A 3 8.84 6.38 -2.65
C GLY A 3 7.46 5.94 -3.17
N PRO A 4 6.59 5.40 -2.30
CA PRO A 4 5.23 4.96 -2.63
C PRO A 4 4.41 6.00 -3.39
N GLU A 5 4.60 7.29 -3.08
CA GLU A 5 3.91 8.41 -3.71
C GLU A 5 4.23 8.52 -5.20
N ALA A 6 5.49 8.27 -5.58
CA ALA A 6 5.90 8.31 -6.97
C ALA A 6 5.33 7.13 -7.78
N VAL A 7 5.23 5.96 -7.15
CA VAL A 7 4.57 4.79 -7.76
C VAL A 7 3.09 5.07 -7.99
N GLN A 8 2.43 5.71 -7.02
CA GLN A 8 1.02 6.10 -7.15
C GLN A 8 0.81 7.08 -8.32
N VAL A 9 1.61 8.14 -8.39
CA VAL A 9 1.53 9.13 -9.49
C VAL A 9 1.77 8.48 -10.85
N TYR A 10 2.79 7.63 -10.95
CA TYR A 10 3.09 6.89 -12.17
C TYR A 10 1.91 6.02 -12.61
N LEU A 11 1.33 5.22 -11.71
CA LEU A 11 0.21 4.35 -12.04
C LEU A 11 -1.04 5.13 -12.49
N VAL A 12 -1.32 6.28 -11.88
CA VAL A 12 -2.44 7.14 -12.28
C VAL A 12 -2.21 7.68 -13.69
N ASP A 13 -1.02 8.22 -13.98
CA ASP A 13 -0.71 8.79 -15.31
C ASP A 13 -0.75 7.75 -16.43
N GLU A 14 -0.19 6.56 -16.18
CA GLU A 14 -0.18 5.45 -17.15
C GLU A 14 -1.59 4.99 -17.52
N VAL A 15 -2.45 4.78 -16.52
CA VAL A 15 -3.85 4.37 -16.74
C VAL A 15 -4.61 5.49 -17.46
N GLN A 16 -4.40 6.74 -17.04
CA GLN A 16 -5.06 7.90 -17.63
C GLN A 16 -4.68 8.09 -19.11
N ARG A 17 -3.42 7.84 -19.46
CA ARG A 17 -2.94 7.91 -20.85
C ARG A 17 -3.68 6.92 -21.76
N VAL A 18 -3.95 5.71 -21.28
CA VAL A 18 -4.69 4.70 -22.05
C VAL A 18 -6.13 5.16 -22.30
N TYR A 19 -6.86 5.64 -21.29
CA TYR A 19 -8.22 6.15 -21.48
C TYR A 19 -8.28 7.36 -22.41
N ARG A 20 -7.35 8.31 -22.27
CA ARG A 20 -7.24 9.46 -23.17
C ARG A 20 -7.01 9.03 -24.62
N SER A 21 -6.18 8.02 -24.87
CA SER A 21 -5.92 7.49 -26.22
C SER A 21 -7.15 6.87 -26.88
N GLN A 22 -8.13 6.43 -26.08
CA GLN A 22 -9.41 5.89 -26.54
C GLN A 22 -10.51 6.96 -26.63
N GLY A 23 -10.18 8.23 -26.39
CA GLY A 23 -11.14 9.33 -26.37
C GLY A 23 -12.08 9.32 -25.14
N VAL A 24 -11.75 8.54 -24.10
CA VAL A 24 -12.55 8.46 -22.88
C VAL A 24 -11.98 9.41 -21.84
N ASN A 25 -12.83 10.31 -21.35
CA ASN A 25 -12.48 11.17 -20.21
C ASN A 25 -12.93 10.50 -18.90
N ILE A 26 -11.96 10.15 -18.05
CA ILE A 26 -12.20 9.60 -16.72
C ILE A 26 -11.59 10.53 -15.68
N ASN A 27 -12.31 10.74 -14.57
CA ASN A 27 -11.81 11.53 -13.46
C ASN A 27 -10.70 10.78 -12.73
N ASP A 28 -9.55 11.43 -12.55
CA ASP A 28 -8.37 10.87 -11.89
C ASP A 28 -8.68 10.27 -10.52
N ARG A 29 -9.65 10.84 -9.78
CA ARG A 29 -10.08 10.35 -8.46
C ARG A 29 -10.53 8.88 -8.48
N HIS A 30 -11.10 8.39 -9.58
CA HIS A 30 -11.48 6.98 -9.70
C HIS A 30 -10.25 6.07 -9.78
N ILE A 31 -9.25 6.47 -10.56
CA ILE A 31 -7.99 5.74 -10.72
C ILE A 31 -7.21 5.78 -9.41
N GLU A 32 -7.13 6.95 -8.76
CA GLU A 32 -6.49 7.13 -7.46
C GLU A 32 -7.06 6.22 -6.38
N VAL A 33 -8.39 6.09 -6.31
CA VAL A 33 -9.03 5.20 -5.33
C VAL A 33 -8.63 3.74 -5.57
N ILE A 34 -8.57 3.29 -6.83
CA ILE A 34 -8.16 1.93 -7.17
C ILE A 34 -6.67 1.70 -6.84
N VAL A 35 -5.79 2.60 -7.29
CA VAL A 35 -4.35 2.51 -7.02
C VAL A 35 -4.07 2.54 -5.52
N ARG A 36 -4.81 3.37 -4.77
CA ARG A 36 -4.75 3.37 -3.30
C ARG A 36 -5.07 2.00 -2.73
N GLN A 37 -6.13 1.32 -3.18
CA GLN A 37 -6.46 -0.05 -2.73
C GLN A 37 -5.34 -1.06 -3.04
N MET A 38 -4.71 -0.94 -4.21
CA MET A 38 -3.60 -1.81 -4.62
C MET A 38 -2.36 -1.65 -3.72
N MET A 39 -2.17 -0.49 -3.08
CA MET A 39 -1.00 -0.16 -2.25
C MET A 39 -1.27 -0.23 -0.74
N ARG A 40 -2.39 -0.82 -0.30
CA ARG A 40 -2.79 -0.84 1.12
C ARG A 40 -2.00 -1.79 2.01
N LYS A 41 -1.22 -2.71 1.45
CA LYS A 41 -0.58 -3.77 2.23
C LYS A 41 0.91 -3.50 2.42
N VAL A 42 1.39 -3.90 3.59
CA VAL A 42 2.80 -3.95 3.96
C VAL A 42 3.16 -5.41 4.19
N ARG A 43 4.28 -5.84 3.63
CA ARG A 43 4.85 -7.16 3.90
C ARG A 43 5.89 -7.04 5.01
N ILE A 44 5.74 -7.84 6.05
CA ILE A 44 6.63 -7.83 7.20
C ILE A 44 7.97 -8.48 6.84
N GLU A 45 9.06 -7.79 7.16
CA GLU A 45 10.44 -8.28 7.04
C GLU A 45 10.97 -8.70 8.42
N ASP A 46 10.68 -7.92 9.45
CA ASP A 46 11.00 -8.19 10.85
C ASP A 46 9.79 -7.87 11.73
N ALA A 47 9.47 -8.78 12.65
CA ALA A 47 8.35 -8.61 13.57
C ALA A 47 8.65 -7.62 14.71
N GLY A 48 9.93 -7.34 15.02
CA GLY A 48 10.29 -6.61 16.24
C GLY A 48 9.68 -7.30 17.46
N ASP A 49 9.05 -6.51 18.34
CA ASP A 49 8.32 -7.00 19.51
C ASP A 49 6.80 -7.21 19.23
N SER A 50 6.39 -7.20 17.96
CA SER A 50 5.00 -7.49 17.57
C SER A 50 4.72 -8.99 17.44
N ASP A 51 3.45 -9.36 17.43
CA ASP A 51 2.99 -10.74 17.15
C ASP A 51 2.92 -11.08 15.64
N LEU A 52 3.43 -10.19 14.78
CA LEU A 52 3.38 -10.40 13.33
C LEU A 52 4.38 -11.46 12.87
N LEU A 53 4.08 -12.11 11.74
CA LEU A 53 4.96 -13.11 11.15
C LEU A 53 5.76 -12.53 9.96
N PRO A 54 7.02 -12.95 9.77
CA PRO A 54 7.75 -12.62 8.56
C PRO A 54 6.97 -13.05 7.30
N SER A 55 7.01 -12.20 6.27
CA SER A 55 6.23 -12.34 5.02
C SER A 55 4.71 -12.19 5.15
N GLU A 56 4.17 -11.95 6.35
CA GLU A 56 2.76 -11.62 6.54
C GLU A 56 2.39 -10.32 5.80
N LEU A 57 1.18 -10.27 5.26
CA LEU A 57 0.62 -9.09 4.61
C LEU A 57 -0.38 -8.41 5.54
N VAL A 58 0.00 -7.25 6.08
CA VAL A 58 -0.82 -6.48 7.02
C VAL A 58 -1.32 -5.21 6.34
N ASP A 59 -2.50 -4.73 6.73
CA ASP A 59 -2.96 -3.40 6.29
C ASP A 59 -2.01 -2.33 6.83
N ARG A 60 -1.63 -1.38 5.96
CA ARG A 60 -0.68 -0.32 6.27
C ARG A 60 -1.08 0.49 7.50
N TRP A 61 -2.37 0.79 7.66
CA TRP A 61 -2.85 1.57 8.80
C TRP A 61 -2.70 0.78 10.10
N THR A 62 -3.03 -0.50 10.09
CA THR A 62 -2.85 -1.40 11.24
C THR A 62 -1.37 -1.54 11.59
N PHE A 63 -0.50 -1.68 10.59
CA PHE A 63 0.95 -1.73 10.81
C PHE A 63 1.50 -0.44 11.43
N GLU A 64 1.10 0.73 10.91
CA GLU A 64 1.53 2.03 11.43
C GLU A 64 1.02 2.28 12.87
N GLU A 65 -0.24 1.94 13.15
CA GLU A 65 -0.84 2.07 14.49
C GLU A 65 -0.16 1.16 15.52
N MET A 66 0.05 -0.11 15.16
CA MET A 66 0.73 -1.08 16.01
C MET A 66 2.16 -0.64 16.32
N ASN A 67 2.91 -0.19 15.32
CA ASN A 67 4.27 0.32 15.53
C ASN A 67 4.30 1.58 16.39
N ALA A 68 3.35 2.50 16.20
CA ALA A 68 3.24 3.68 17.06
C ALA A 68 3.03 3.29 18.54
N ARG A 69 2.23 2.25 18.80
CA ARG A 69 2.02 1.70 20.15
C ARG A 69 3.30 1.10 20.72
N LEU A 70 3.97 0.21 19.98
CA LEU A 70 5.21 -0.44 20.44
C LEU A 70 6.29 0.58 20.79
N ILE A 71 6.44 1.61 19.95
CA ILE A 71 7.39 2.70 20.21
C ILE A 71 7.01 3.47 21.48
N ALA A 72 5.73 3.75 21.70
CA ALA A 72 5.26 4.45 22.91
C ALA A 72 5.49 3.63 24.20
N GLU A 73 5.47 2.29 24.09
CA GLU A 73 5.74 1.36 25.19
C GLU A 73 7.26 1.09 25.37
N GLY A 74 8.11 1.64 24.49
CA GLY A 74 9.57 1.47 24.54
C GLY A 74 10.08 0.17 23.91
N GLY A 75 9.22 -0.55 23.18
CA GLY A 75 9.57 -1.77 22.44
C GLY A 75 10.13 -1.50 21.05
N GLY A 76 10.61 -2.57 20.41
CA GLY A 76 11.09 -2.59 19.04
C GLY A 76 9.94 -2.61 18.02
N PRO A 77 9.85 -1.65 17.09
CA PRO A 77 8.83 -1.67 16.05
C PRO A 77 9.10 -2.77 15.02
N ALA A 78 8.04 -3.28 14.41
CA ALA A 78 8.13 -4.16 13.26
C ALA A 78 8.65 -3.40 12.03
N VAL A 79 9.42 -4.08 11.19
CA VAL A 79 9.92 -3.56 9.90
C VAL A 79 9.15 -4.23 8.77
N GLY A 80 8.65 -3.43 7.84
CA GLY A 80 7.93 -3.94 6.69
C GLY A 80 8.09 -3.05 5.47
N VAL A 81 7.88 -3.65 4.30
CA VAL A 81 7.97 -2.97 3.00
C VAL A 81 6.60 -2.88 2.33
N PRO A 82 6.24 -1.71 1.78
CA PRO A 82 5.00 -1.56 1.01
C PRO A 82 4.97 -2.53 -0.17
N VAL A 83 3.80 -3.12 -0.44
CA VAL A 83 3.60 -3.99 -1.60
C VAL A 83 2.47 -3.49 -2.50
N LEU A 84 2.72 -3.54 -3.81
CA LEU A 84 1.70 -3.33 -4.82
C LEU A 84 1.03 -4.67 -5.15
N LEU A 85 -0.27 -4.77 -4.88
CA LEU A 85 -1.08 -5.94 -5.20
C LEU A 85 -1.94 -5.68 -6.43
N GLY A 86 -2.12 -6.70 -7.27
CA GLY A 86 -3.12 -6.65 -8.34
C GLY A 86 -4.53 -6.51 -7.80
N VAL A 87 -5.44 -5.92 -8.59
CA VAL A 87 -6.82 -5.58 -8.18
C VAL A 87 -7.58 -6.76 -7.56
N THR A 88 -7.49 -7.95 -8.17
CA THR A 88 -8.14 -9.18 -7.68
C THR A 88 -7.62 -9.61 -6.31
N LYS A 89 -6.31 -9.47 -6.08
CA LYS A 89 -5.71 -9.84 -4.79
C LYS A 89 -6.05 -8.80 -3.73
N SER A 90 -6.06 -7.50 -4.09
CA SER A 90 -6.45 -6.43 -3.17
C SER A 90 -7.93 -6.52 -2.76
N SER A 91 -8.84 -6.96 -3.64
CA SER A 91 -10.27 -7.06 -3.33
C SER A 91 -10.61 -8.21 -2.37
N LEU A 92 -9.77 -9.25 -2.31
CA LEU A 92 -9.95 -10.39 -1.41
C LEU A 92 -9.27 -10.19 -0.06
N SER A 93 -8.43 -9.16 0.06
CA SER A 93 -7.62 -8.87 1.25
C SER A 93 -8.14 -7.64 2.02
N THR A 94 -9.42 -7.28 1.86
CA THR A 94 -10.07 -6.19 2.59
C THR A 94 -10.22 -6.46 4.07
#